data_AF-A0A8S2V0Q2-F1
#
_entry.id   AF-A0A8S2V0Q2-F1
#
_cell.length_a   1.000
_cell.length_b   1.000
_cell.length_c   1.000
_cell.angle_alpha   90.00
_cell.angle_beta   90.00
_cell.angle_gamma   90.00
#
_symmetry.space_group_name_H-M   'P 1'
#
loop_
_entity.id
_entity.type
_entity.pdbx_description
1 polymer ?
#
loop_
_entity_poly.entity_id
_entity_poly.type
_entity_poly.pdbx_seq_one_letter_code
_entity_poly.pdbx_strand_id
1 'polypeptide(L)'
;MVPYLSSTDSDYFIQCIIDETARSQTDTNDRVFVFTHMINLLSEFVLHSDIEVQSSLFVPTFKHLFDSLVDCGTTVPLWYLVKCLSNLLTSSSNETNVFVQEMNRIGLINSITNYTIALIQKSTLGEGKMILKQLHYNVLISCLSILYNISTLDEQMLNRDLVINKICRLLFKSNIQHVRLMSCVLYSNILTQKELESDDSCHHLCEPLFSSIDQAFQSPNYYLSNQISLFTLVNCLKNLCTHKQFQIRIGKQNENIELLFRILRQFNSSVEQQEEIQIILESIWFCSFEYSCAKQIHSHDKYFAQLVQLAETNPNERIQQAAKGILWQLKQTISIPNAPSTPVTTESSQHIMLSYNHDSKDLVNKICQYLQNSGYRTWMDIDNMHGSTLDCMAHAIEQASVIIVCMSEKYKQSPNCQSEAEYAYRLKKPILPVLLQSKYKPDGWLGIILGTKLYIDFTKNDFDSNYKKLVKEIEATKN
;
A
#
# COMPACT_ATOMS: atom_id res chain seq x y z
N MET A 1 29.62 2.07 -36.96
CA MET A 1 30.77 2.04 -36.04
C MET A 1 30.79 3.40 -35.36
N VAL A 2 30.20 3.47 -34.17
CA VAL A 2 30.15 4.69 -33.35
C VAL A 2 31.55 4.89 -32.75
N PRO A 3 32.11 6.10 -32.70
CA PRO A 3 33.39 6.29 -32.04
C PRO A 3 33.17 6.11 -30.54
N TYR A 4 33.85 5.12 -29.96
CA TYR A 4 34.03 5.02 -28.51
C TYR A 4 34.66 6.34 -28.03
N LEU A 5 33.91 7.16 -27.31
CA LEU A 5 34.49 8.28 -26.55
C LEU A 5 35.32 7.67 -25.42
N SER A 6 36.62 7.94 -25.44
CA SER A 6 37.57 7.49 -24.43
C SER A 6 37.38 8.27 -23.12
N SER A 7 37.85 7.76 -21.97
CA SER A 7 37.84 8.49 -20.69
C SER A 7 38.54 9.86 -20.78
N THR A 8 39.51 9.98 -21.70
CA THR A 8 40.17 11.25 -22.02
C THR A 8 39.26 12.27 -22.71
N ASP A 9 38.23 11.82 -23.43
CA ASP A 9 37.28 12.71 -24.12
C ASP A 9 36.24 13.28 -23.14
N SER A 10 35.82 12.51 -22.12
CA SER A 10 34.92 13.00 -21.06
C SER A 10 35.63 13.99 -20.12
N ASP A 11 36.88 13.72 -19.74
CA ASP A 11 37.71 14.65 -18.97
C ASP A 11 37.99 15.95 -19.75
N TYR A 12 38.26 15.87 -21.06
CA TYR A 12 38.41 17.04 -21.92
C TYR A 12 37.14 17.90 -21.97
N PHE A 13 35.97 17.25 -22.10
CA PHE A 13 34.68 17.94 -22.14
C PHE A 13 34.35 18.64 -20.81
N ILE A 14 34.62 17.97 -19.69
CA ILE A 14 34.50 18.55 -18.34
C ILE A 14 35.48 19.71 -18.17
N GLN A 15 36.71 19.61 -18.67
CA GLN A 15 37.67 20.70 -18.62
C GLN A 15 37.23 21.90 -19.47
N CYS A 16 36.65 21.69 -20.65
CA CYS A 16 36.04 22.77 -21.44
C CYS A 16 34.92 23.49 -20.68
N ILE A 17 34.07 22.74 -20.00
CA ILE A 17 33.02 23.28 -19.12
C ILE A 17 33.63 24.10 -17.98
N ILE A 18 34.67 23.60 -17.31
CA ILE A 18 35.39 24.30 -16.23
C ILE A 18 36.00 25.61 -16.75
N ASP A 19 36.72 25.55 -17.88
CA ASP A 19 37.42 26.69 -18.47
C ASP A 19 36.45 27.77 -18.96
N GLU A 20 35.33 27.38 -19.58
CA GLU A 20 34.27 28.32 -19.96
C GLU A 20 33.56 28.92 -18.74
N THR A 21 33.33 28.12 -17.69
CA THR A 21 32.76 28.62 -16.43
C THR A 21 33.67 29.66 -15.79
N ALA A 22 34.98 29.41 -15.74
CA ALA A 22 35.97 30.35 -15.24
C ALA A 22 36.01 31.65 -16.07
N ARG A 23 35.92 31.55 -17.41
CA ARG A 23 35.85 32.73 -18.30
C ARG A 23 34.57 33.55 -18.08
N SER A 24 33.43 32.92 -17.84
CA SER A 24 32.14 33.61 -17.59
C SER A 24 32.11 34.44 -16.29
N GLN A 25 33.02 34.17 -15.34
CA GLN A 25 33.18 35.00 -14.14
C GLN A 25 33.83 36.36 -14.46
N THR A 26 34.58 36.45 -15.56
CA THR A 26 35.31 37.67 -15.97
C THR A 26 34.52 38.62 -16.88
N ASP A 27 33.52 38.14 -17.62
CA ASP A 27 32.68 38.98 -18.48
C ASP A 27 31.18 38.73 -18.23
N THR A 28 30.45 39.78 -17.85
CA THR A 28 29.06 39.69 -17.35
C THR A 28 28.01 39.63 -18.44
N ASN A 29 28.35 40.06 -19.66
CA ASN A 29 27.39 40.19 -20.76
C ASN A 29 27.07 38.86 -21.46
N ASP A 30 27.93 37.84 -21.37
CA ASP A 30 27.82 36.57 -22.13
C ASP A 30 27.46 35.34 -21.28
N ARG A 31 27.19 35.51 -19.97
CA ARG A 31 26.90 34.38 -19.06
C ARG A 31 25.79 33.46 -19.55
N VAL A 32 24.70 34.03 -20.07
CA VAL A 32 23.54 33.24 -20.56
C VAL A 32 23.90 32.41 -21.79
N PHE A 33 24.75 32.92 -22.68
CA PHE A 33 25.19 32.21 -23.89
C PHE A 33 26.09 31.01 -23.53
N VAL A 34 27.06 31.24 -22.65
CA VAL A 34 27.96 30.19 -22.12
C VAL A 34 27.16 29.11 -21.39
N PHE A 35 26.23 29.49 -20.51
CA PHE A 35 25.39 28.51 -19.82
C PHE A 35 24.47 27.71 -20.76
N THR A 36 23.96 28.34 -21.82
CA THR A 36 23.15 27.65 -22.84
C THR A 36 23.99 26.65 -23.65
N HIS A 37 25.23 27.01 -24.00
CA HIS A 37 26.16 26.12 -24.68
C HIS A 37 26.54 24.91 -23.81
N MET A 38 26.85 25.15 -22.53
CA MET A 38 27.18 24.08 -21.58
C MET A 38 26.02 23.11 -21.32
N ILE A 39 24.78 23.57 -21.42
CA ILE A 39 23.61 22.69 -21.30
C ILE A 39 23.41 21.82 -22.53
N ASN A 40 23.65 22.36 -23.72
CA ASN A 40 23.60 21.55 -24.94
C ASN A 40 24.68 20.45 -24.87
N LEU A 41 25.89 20.81 -24.44
CA LEU A 41 26.99 19.87 -24.19
C LEU A 41 26.62 18.82 -23.12
N LEU A 42 26.06 19.22 -21.98
CA LEU A 42 25.61 18.29 -20.93
C LEU A 42 24.42 17.43 -21.38
N SER A 43 23.53 17.95 -22.24
CA SER A 43 22.41 17.20 -22.77
C SER A 43 22.86 16.12 -23.76
N GLU A 44 23.86 16.41 -24.59
CA GLU A 44 24.52 15.41 -25.45
C GLU A 44 25.25 14.35 -24.61
N PHE A 45 25.85 14.74 -23.49
CA PHE A 45 26.54 13.86 -22.55
C PHE A 45 25.60 12.94 -21.76
N VAL A 46 24.44 13.44 -21.29
CA VAL A 46 23.49 12.68 -20.46
C VAL A 46 22.52 11.81 -21.30
N LEU A 47 22.33 12.14 -22.58
CA LEU A 47 21.47 11.35 -23.48
C LEU A 47 22.22 10.23 -24.22
N HIS A 48 23.55 10.15 -24.11
CA HIS A 48 24.32 9.08 -24.72
C HIS A 48 24.39 7.85 -23.80
N SER A 49 23.92 6.70 -24.29
CA SER A 49 23.80 5.45 -23.52
C SER A 49 25.13 4.83 -23.06
N ASP A 50 26.25 5.30 -23.60
CA ASP A 50 27.55 4.61 -23.53
C ASP A 50 28.61 5.41 -22.75
N ILE A 51 28.23 6.52 -22.11
CA ILE A 51 29.17 7.36 -21.35
C ILE A 51 29.17 6.93 -19.89
N GLU A 52 30.21 6.20 -19.48
CA GLU A 52 30.47 5.90 -18.08
C GLU A 52 30.95 7.17 -17.35
N VAL A 53 30.21 7.63 -16.33
CA VAL A 53 30.59 8.75 -15.46
C VAL A 53 31.72 8.31 -14.51
N GLN A 54 32.92 8.08 -15.06
CA GLN A 54 34.10 7.65 -14.30
C GLN A 54 35.04 8.81 -13.93
N SER A 55 34.78 10.02 -14.41
CA SER A 55 35.61 11.18 -14.07
C SER A 55 35.38 11.65 -12.64
N SER A 56 36.45 11.67 -11.84
CA SER A 56 36.44 12.22 -10.47
C SER A 56 36.16 13.73 -10.44
N LEU A 57 36.25 14.42 -11.58
CA LEU A 57 35.98 15.85 -11.72
C LEU A 57 34.51 16.16 -12.00
N PHE A 58 33.70 15.17 -12.34
CA PHE A 58 32.33 15.37 -12.78
C PHE A 58 31.43 15.96 -11.67
N VAL A 59 31.34 15.31 -10.50
CA VAL A 59 30.53 15.81 -9.37
C VAL A 59 31.02 17.18 -8.85
N PRO A 60 32.34 17.43 -8.66
CA PRO A 60 32.85 18.76 -8.36
C PRO A 60 32.41 19.83 -9.36
N THR A 61 32.45 19.53 -10.66
CA THR A 61 32.04 20.45 -11.72
C THR A 61 30.55 20.75 -11.65
N PHE A 62 29.71 19.73 -11.47
CA PHE A 62 28.26 19.91 -11.27
C PHE A 62 27.96 20.79 -10.06
N LYS A 63 28.68 20.61 -8.95
CA LYS A 63 28.51 21.46 -7.77
C LYS A 63 28.88 22.91 -8.07
N HIS A 64 30.06 23.13 -8.66
CA HIS A 64 30.51 24.48 -8.99
C HIS A 64 29.54 25.21 -9.93
N LEU A 65 29.04 24.51 -10.95
CA LEU A 65 28.01 25.02 -11.86
C LEU A 65 26.71 25.33 -11.13
N PHE A 66 26.23 24.42 -10.29
CA PHE A 66 25.01 24.60 -9.52
C PHE A 66 25.10 25.86 -8.64
N ASP A 67 26.16 25.98 -7.84
CA ASP A 67 26.36 27.13 -6.94
C ASP A 67 26.45 28.44 -7.74
N SER A 68 27.22 28.45 -8.84
CA SER A 68 27.39 29.63 -9.71
C SER A 68 26.07 30.07 -10.35
N LEU A 69 25.26 29.12 -10.83
CA LEU A 69 23.95 29.40 -11.44
C LEU A 69 22.93 29.91 -10.42
N VAL A 70 22.97 29.37 -9.20
CA VAL A 70 22.15 29.83 -8.07
C VAL A 70 22.52 31.27 -7.70
N ASP A 71 23.81 31.58 -7.59
CA ASP A 71 24.31 32.92 -7.26
C ASP A 71 23.98 33.94 -8.36
N CYS A 72 24.05 33.53 -9.63
CA CYS A 72 23.65 34.38 -10.75
C CYS A 72 22.12 34.58 -10.86
N GLY A 73 21.31 33.81 -10.13
CA GLY A 73 19.85 33.88 -10.18
C GLY A 73 19.23 33.42 -11.51
N THR A 74 19.97 32.67 -12.32
CA THR A 74 19.53 32.21 -13.65
C THR A 74 18.70 30.94 -13.54
N THR A 75 17.44 30.96 -14.00
CA THR A 75 16.50 29.84 -13.79
C THR A 75 16.44 28.83 -14.93
N VAL A 76 16.57 29.29 -16.19
CA VAL A 76 16.54 28.38 -17.36
C VAL A 76 17.74 27.44 -17.33
N PRO A 77 18.98 27.92 -17.17
CA PRO A 77 20.11 27.02 -17.23
C PRO A 77 20.17 26.05 -16.03
N LEU A 78 19.82 26.58 -14.86
CA LEU A 78 19.70 25.78 -13.65
C LEU A 78 18.66 24.66 -13.80
N TRP A 79 17.53 24.93 -14.46
CA TRP A 79 16.53 23.90 -14.72
C TRP A 79 17.11 22.71 -15.49
N TYR A 80 17.82 22.96 -16.58
CA TYR A 80 18.43 21.89 -17.37
C TYR A 80 19.51 21.14 -16.58
N LEU A 81 20.39 21.85 -15.85
CA LEU A 81 21.42 21.21 -15.02
C LEU A 81 20.81 20.24 -14.00
N VAL A 82 19.79 20.71 -13.27
CA VAL A 82 19.10 19.91 -12.24
C VAL A 82 18.27 18.80 -12.89
N LYS A 83 17.72 19.00 -14.10
CA LYS A 83 17.02 17.94 -14.85
C LYS A 83 17.98 16.83 -15.31
N CYS A 84 19.17 17.19 -15.80
CA CYS A 84 20.23 16.24 -16.12
C CYS A 84 20.62 15.42 -14.89
N LEU A 85 20.87 16.09 -13.77
CA LEU A 85 21.20 15.44 -12.50
C LEU A 85 20.09 14.49 -12.04
N SER A 86 18.82 14.90 -12.16
CA SER A 86 17.67 14.05 -11.83
C SER A 86 17.63 12.78 -12.69
N ASN A 87 17.96 12.86 -13.98
CA ASN A 87 17.94 11.72 -14.89
C ASN A 87 19.09 10.74 -14.61
N LEU A 88 20.28 11.23 -14.23
CA LEU A 88 21.42 10.37 -13.85
C LEU A 88 21.12 9.52 -12.61
N LEU A 89 20.18 9.95 -11.77
CA LEU A 89 19.82 9.29 -10.52
C LEU A 89 18.68 8.26 -10.67
N THR A 90 18.17 8.00 -11.87
CA THR A 90 16.99 7.11 -12.03
C THR A 90 17.31 5.62 -11.99
N SER A 91 18.56 5.22 -12.19
CA SER A 91 18.99 3.81 -12.16
C SER A 91 19.59 3.43 -10.81
N SER A 92 19.31 2.22 -10.33
CA SER A 92 19.94 1.65 -9.14
C SER A 92 21.21 0.86 -9.50
N SER A 93 22.18 1.50 -10.17
CA SER A 93 23.46 0.88 -10.50
C SER A 93 24.53 1.18 -9.43
N ASN A 94 25.62 0.40 -9.44
CA ASN A 94 26.78 0.69 -8.59
C ASN A 94 27.38 2.07 -8.93
N GLU A 95 27.39 2.49 -10.19
CA GLU A 95 27.85 3.83 -10.54
C GLU A 95 26.96 4.92 -9.92
N THR A 96 25.64 4.75 -9.97
CA THR A 96 24.71 5.72 -9.36
C THR A 96 24.92 5.82 -7.84
N ASN A 97 25.18 4.70 -7.17
CA ASN A 97 25.48 4.71 -5.73
C ASN A 97 26.78 5.46 -5.41
N VAL A 98 27.86 5.21 -6.16
CA VAL A 98 29.13 5.95 -6.01
C VAL A 98 28.94 7.43 -6.31
N PHE A 99 28.16 7.76 -7.34
CA PHE A 99 27.83 9.12 -7.71
C PHE A 99 27.10 9.87 -6.57
N VAL A 100 26.09 9.27 -5.94
CA VAL A 100 25.37 9.86 -4.80
C VAL A 100 26.27 10.04 -3.59
N GLN A 101 27.14 9.06 -3.29
CA GLN A 101 28.10 9.18 -2.18
C GLN A 101 29.04 10.38 -2.38
N GLU A 102 29.51 10.58 -3.61
CA GLU A 102 30.36 11.71 -3.95
C GLU A 102 29.60 13.05 -3.91
N MET A 103 28.33 13.07 -4.38
CA MET A 103 27.46 14.25 -4.23
C MET A 103 27.28 14.65 -2.77
N ASN A 104 27.15 13.66 -1.87
CA ASN A 104 27.06 13.92 -0.45
C ASN A 104 28.38 14.46 0.11
N ARG A 105 29.51 13.81 -0.22
CA ARG A 105 30.85 14.18 0.25
C ARG A 105 31.22 15.64 -0.06
N ILE A 106 30.89 16.11 -1.25
CA ILE A 106 31.19 17.48 -1.70
C ILE A 106 30.07 18.46 -1.27
N GLY A 107 28.98 17.98 -0.66
CA GLY A 107 27.90 18.83 -0.14
C GLY A 107 26.94 19.36 -1.22
N LEU A 108 26.89 18.74 -2.40
CA LEU A 108 25.93 19.08 -3.46
C LEU A 108 24.49 18.81 -3.02
N ILE A 109 24.24 17.68 -2.33
CA ILE A 109 22.90 17.34 -1.80
C ILE A 109 22.39 18.43 -0.84
N ASN A 110 23.25 18.91 0.06
CA ASN A 110 22.91 20.00 0.97
C ASN A 110 22.67 21.32 0.24
N SER A 111 23.45 21.61 -0.81
CA SER A 111 23.28 22.81 -1.64
C SER A 111 21.92 22.81 -2.35
N ILE A 112 21.54 21.67 -2.95
CA ILE A 112 20.23 21.46 -3.59
C ILE A 112 19.08 21.57 -2.56
N THR A 113 19.24 20.97 -1.38
CA THR A 113 18.23 21.01 -0.31
C THR A 113 17.98 22.45 0.16
N ASN A 114 19.04 23.20 0.46
CA ASN A 114 18.94 24.59 0.92
C ASN A 114 18.38 25.50 -0.17
N TYR A 115 18.79 25.31 -1.43
CA TYR A 115 18.21 26.05 -2.54
C TYR A 115 16.73 25.75 -2.74
N THR A 116 16.31 24.49 -2.58
CA THR A 116 14.89 24.09 -2.63
C THR A 116 14.07 24.82 -1.57
N ILE A 117 14.59 24.89 -0.33
CA ILE A 117 13.94 25.64 0.76
C ILE A 117 13.87 27.14 0.42
N ALA A 118 14.94 27.71 -0.11
CA ALA A 118 14.97 29.12 -0.51
C ALA A 118 13.96 29.43 -1.64
N LEU A 119 13.80 28.52 -2.60
CA LEU A 119 12.79 28.63 -3.66
C LEU A 119 11.37 28.64 -3.09
N ILE A 120 11.08 27.76 -2.13
CA ILE A 120 9.78 27.70 -1.45
C ILE A 120 9.53 28.99 -0.67
N GLN A 121 10.52 29.48 0.07
CA GLN A 121 10.39 30.73 0.85
C GLN A 121 10.20 31.97 -0.03
N LYS A 122 10.83 32.01 -1.22
CA LYS A 122 10.66 33.10 -2.19
C LYS A 122 9.32 33.07 -2.92
N SER A 123 8.68 31.91 -3.00
CA SER A 123 7.32 31.82 -3.53
C SER A 123 6.34 32.40 -2.50
N THR A 124 5.69 33.51 -2.84
CA THR A 124 4.84 34.27 -1.90
C THR A 124 3.78 33.37 -1.26
N LEU A 125 3.76 33.34 0.08
CA LEU A 125 2.62 32.89 0.88
C LEU A 125 1.67 34.08 1.08
N GLY A 126 0.91 34.43 0.04
CA GLY A 126 -0.22 35.37 0.15
C GLY A 126 -1.52 34.59 0.12
N GLU A 127 -2.37 34.75 1.15
CA GLU A 127 -3.66 34.02 1.31
C GLU A 127 -3.53 32.48 1.38
N GLY A 128 -2.37 31.97 1.80
CA GLY A 128 -2.14 30.53 1.95
C GLY A 128 -1.92 29.76 0.64
N LYS A 129 -1.74 30.44 -0.50
CA LYS A 129 -1.41 29.83 -1.79
C LYS A 129 0.03 30.16 -2.20
N MET A 130 0.85 29.14 -2.49
CA MET A 130 2.14 29.34 -3.14
C MET A 130 1.92 29.77 -4.60
N ILE A 131 2.60 30.83 -5.06
CA ILE A 131 2.59 31.23 -6.47
C ILE A 131 4.02 31.10 -7.01
N LEU A 132 4.21 30.19 -7.97
CA LEU A 132 5.49 29.95 -8.63
C LEU A 132 5.42 30.45 -10.08
N LYS A 133 6.47 31.15 -10.53
CA LYS A 133 6.71 31.35 -11.96
C LYS A 133 6.97 29.98 -12.61
N GLN A 134 6.54 29.78 -13.85
CA GLN A 134 6.68 28.49 -14.58
C GLN A 134 8.09 27.89 -14.48
N LEU A 135 9.12 28.72 -14.64
CA LEU A 135 10.52 28.28 -14.57
C LEU A 135 10.94 27.86 -13.15
N HIS A 136 10.52 28.59 -12.11
CA HIS A 136 10.79 28.20 -10.71
C HIS A 136 10.10 26.89 -10.36
N TYR A 137 8.89 26.68 -10.88
CA TYR A 137 8.16 25.41 -10.74
C TYR A 137 8.94 24.25 -11.36
N ASN A 138 9.45 24.42 -12.59
CA ASN A 138 10.25 23.41 -13.27
C ASN A 138 11.53 23.06 -12.51
N VAL A 139 12.24 24.06 -11.98
CA VAL A 139 13.43 23.83 -11.14
C VAL A 139 13.05 23.09 -9.86
N LEU A 140 11.98 23.54 -9.18
CA LEU A 140 11.49 22.95 -7.94
C LEU A 140 11.15 21.47 -8.12
N ILE A 141 10.43 21.10 -9.19
CA ILE A 141 10.14 19.69 -9.47
C ILE A 141 11.41 18.88 -9.68
N SER A 142 12.35 19.37 -10.50
CA SER A 142 13.61 18.65 -10.72
C SER A 142 14.40 18.46 -9.42
N CYS A 143 14.42 19.48 -8.53
CA CYS A 143 15.02 19.35 -7.21
C CYS A 143 14.32 18.29 -6.35
N LEU A 144 12.98 18.27 -6.32
CA LEU A 144 12.23 17.24 -5.59
C LEU A 144 12.47 15.84 -6.15
N SER A 145 12.57 15.69 -7.47
CA SER A 145 12.90 14.42 -8.12
C SER A 145 14.30 13.93 -7.77
N ILE A 146 15.29 14.82 -7.68
CA ILE A 146 16.64 14.46 -7.17
C ILE A 146 16.56 13.97 -5.73
N LEU A 147 15.86 14.71 -4.85
CA LEU A 147 15.72 14.31 -3.45
C LEU A 147 14.99 12.97 -3.34
N TYR A 148 13.98 12.72 -4.17
CA TYR A 148 13.28 11.44 -4.22
C TYR A 148 14.21 10.31 -4.67
N ASN A 149 14.93 10.49 -5.78
CA ASN A 149 15.84 9.47 -6.28
C ASN A 149 16.97 9.17 -5.28
N ILE A 150 17.49 10.18 -4.59
CA ILE A 150 18.45 9.97 -3.49
C ILE A 150 17.79 9.17 -2.37
N SER A 151 16.55 9.51 -1.97
CA SER A 151 15.84 8.76 -0.92
C SER A 151 15.57 7.31 -1.27
N THR A 152 15.47 6.96 -2.56
CA THR A 152 15.34 5.57 -3.00
C THR A 152 16.65 4.80 -3.02
N LEU A 153 17.79 5.50 -3.17
CA LEU A 153 19.12 4.90 -3.19
C LEU A 153 19.71 4.77 -1.78
N ASP A 154 19.74 5.88 -1.03
CA ASP A 154 20.16 5.92 0.36
C ASP A 154 19.52 7.11 1.09
N GLU A 155 18.48 6.82 1.87
CA GLU A 155 17.74 7.81 2.66
C GLU A 155 18.62 8.55 3.68
N GLN A 156 19.70 7.92 4.17
CA GLN A 156 20.55 8.50 5.22
C GLN A 156 21.34 9.72 4.73
N MET A 157 21.45 9.89 3.41
CA MET A 157 22.12 11.03 2.78
C MET A 157 21.29 12.32 2.85
N LEU A 158 20.01 12.23 3.20
CA LEU A 158 19.12 13.37 3.30
C LEU A 158 19.00 13.86 4.74
N ASN A 159 18.96 15.19 4.91
CA ASN A 159 18.54 15.78 6.17
C ASN A 159 17.02 15.63 6.33
N ARG A 160 16.59 14.53 6.96
CA ARG A 160 15.16 14.18 7.13
C ARG A 160 14.32 15.32 7.67
N ASP A 161 14.80 16.03 8.71
CA ASP A 161 14.04 17.14 9.32
C ASP A 161 13.80 18.28 8.33
N LEU A 162 14.85 18.71 7.63
CA LEU A 162 14.72 19.77 6.62
C LEU A 162 13.78 19.36 5.48
N VAL A 163 13.94 18.13 4.96
CA VAL A 163 13.14 17.66 3.83
C VAL A 163 11.67 17.47 4.24
N ILE A 164 11.38 16.86 5.38
CA ILE A 164 10.01 16.64 5.84
C ILE A 164 9.33 17.97 6.19
N ASN A 165 9.95 18.77 7.07
CA ASN A 165 9.30 19.91 7.70
C ASN A 165 9.41 21.20 6.89
N LYS A 166 10.53 21.43 6.19
CA LYS A 166 10.75 22.67 5.41
C LYS A 166 10.49 22.52 3.91
N ILE A 167 10.32 21.29 3.41
CA ILE A 167 9.99 21.04 2.00
C ILE A 167 8.61 20.38 1.90
N CYS A 168 8.48 19.10 2.24
CA CYS A 168 7.29 18.31 1.93
C CYS A 168 5.99 18.88 2.53
N ARG A 169 5.95 19.08 3.85
CA ARG A 169 4.73 19.57 4.54
C ARG A 169 4.28 20.95 4.08
N LEU A 170 5.21 21.82 3.67
CA LEU A 170 4.87 23.13 3.11
C LEU A 170 4.27 23.00 1.71
N LEU A 171 4.85 22.12 0.88
CA LEU A 171 4.45 21.93 -0.50
C LEU A 171 3.09 21.23 -0.66
N PHE A 172 2.60 20.52 0.35
CA PHE A 172 1.22 19.97 0.34
C PHE A 172 0.15 21.04 0.11
N LYS A 173 0.41 22.29 0.51
CA LYS A 173 -0.50 23.43 0.33
C LYS A 173 -0.33 24.14 -1.02
N SER A 174 0.57 23.66 -1.89
CA SER A 174 0.78 24.25 -3.21
C SER A 174 -0.51 24.20 -4.05
N ASN A 175 -0.74 25.25 -4.84
CA ASN A 175 -1.81 25.27 -5.83
C ASN A 175 -1.49 24.40 -7.06
N ILE A 176 -0.23 23.99 -7.22
CA ILE A 176 0.21 23.16 -8.35
C ILE A 176 0.16 21.69 -7.96
N GLN A 177 -0.70 20.93 -8.63
CA GLN A 177 -0.91 19.50 -8.37
C GLN A 177 0.38 18.68 -8.45
N HIS A 178 1.20 18.86 -9.50
CA HIS A 178 2.46 18.13 -9.65
C HIS A 178 3.44 18.35 -8.50
N VAL A 179 3.52 19.57 -7.96
CA VAL A 179 4.39 19.87 -6.80
C VAL A 179 3.88 19.13 -5.57
N ARG A 180 2.57 19.18 -5.31
CA ARG A 180 1.96 18.44 -4.19
C ARG A 180 2.27 16.95 -4.30
N LEU A 181 2.07 16.36 -5.48
CA LEU A 181 2.29 14.92 -5.69
C LEU A 181 3.75 14.53 -5.55
N MET A 182 4.67 15.24 -6.19
CA MET A 182 6.10 14.93 -6.07
C MET A 182 6.58 15.11 -4.62
N SER A 183 6.08 16.11 -3.90
CA SER A 183 6.35 16.25 -2.47
C SER A 183 5.75 15.13 -1.62
N CYS A 184 4.57 14.62 -2.00
CA CYS A 184 3.90 13.50 -1.35
C CYS A 184 4.65 12.19 -1.56
N VAL A 185 5.12 11.95 -2.78
CA VAL A 185 5.97 10.81 -3.15
C VAL A 185 7.25 10.82 -2.31
N LEU A 186 7.98 11.93 -2.31
CA LEU A 186 9.20 12.11 -1.50
C LEU A 186 8.93 11.87 -0.01
N TYR A 187 7.88 12.49 0.52
CA TYR A 187 7.48 12.35 1.92
C TYR A 187 7.15 10.91 2.30
N SER A 188 6.38 10.21 1.47
CA SER A 188 5.99 8.81 1.70
C SER A 188 7.16 7.84 1.62
N ASN A 189 8.25 8.23 0.96
CA ASN A 189 9.45 7.39 0.83
C ASN A 189 10.42 7.59 2.00
N ILE A 190 10.49 8.79 2.57
CA ILE A 190 11.39 9.11 3.71
C ILE A 190 10.81 8.65 5.05
N LEU A 191 9.49 8.68 5.22
CA LEU A 191 8.90 8.31 6.50
C LEU A 191 8.84 6.79 6.66
N THR A 192 9.18 6.33 7.86
CA THR A 192 8.96 4.94 8.24
C THR A 192 7.46 4.65 8.32
N GLN A 193 7.09 3.37 8.18
CA GLN A 193 5.70 2.95 8.29
C GLN A 193 5.02 3.45 9.58
N LYS A 194 5.71 3.38 10.73
CA LYS A 194 5.18 3.87 12.01
C LYS A 194 4.95 5.38 12.05
N GLU A 195 5.85 6.15 11.43
CA GLU A 195 5.68 7.59 11.34
C GLU A 195 4.48 7.93 10.44
N LEU A 196 4.33 7.26 9.29
CA LEU A 196 3.19 7.42 8.38
C LEU A 196 1.85 7.05 9.01
N GLU A 197 1.80 5.99 9.81
CA GLU A 197 0.59 5.55 10.54
C GLU A 197 0.06 6.60 11.52
N SER A 198 0.92 7.52 11.98
CA SER A 198 0.57 8.54 12.98
C SER A 198 0.45 9.97 12.43
N ASP A 199 0.84 10.21 11.17
CA ASP A 199 0.91 11.56 10.60
C ASP A 199 -0.29 11.90 9.71
N ASP A 200 -1.17 12.75 10.24
CA ASP A 200 -2.35 13.25 9.54
C ASP A 200 -2.03 14.30 8.45
N SER A 201 -0.77 14.65 8.18
CA SER A 201 -0.45 15.77 7.27
C SER A 201 -0.90 15.54 5.82
N CYS A 202 -0.88 14.30 5.33
CA CYS A 202 -1.04 13.99 3.90
C CYS A 202 -2.41 13.42 3.51
N HIS A 203 -3.30 13.16 4.47
CA HIS A 203 -4.58 12.48 4.24
C HIS A 203 -5.47 13.16 3.16
N HIS A 204 -5.40 14.49 3.04
CA HIS A 204 -6.12 15.29 2.05
C HIS A 204 -5.61 15.11 0.59
N LEU A 205 -4.45 14.48 0.40
CA LEU A 205 -3.85 14.21 -0.91
C LEU A 205 -4.34 12.92 -1.54
N CYS A 206 -5.22 12.15 -0.87
CA CYS A 206 -5.80 10.92 -1.40
C CYS A 206 -6.47 11.13 -2.77
N GLU A 207 -7.39 12.10 -2.88
CA GLU A 207 -8.12 12.37 -4.12
C GLU A 207 -7.20 12.85 -5.26
N PRO A 208 -6.30 13.84 -5.06
CA PRO A 208 -5.30 14.19 -6.06
C PRO A 208 -4.42 13.00 -6.50
N LEU A 209 -4.05 12.12 -5.56
CA LEU A 209 -3.21 10.96 -5.87
C LEU A 209 -3.94 9.98 -6.79
N PHE A 210 -5.16 9.57 -6.44
CA PHE A 210 -5.95 8.66 -7.29
C PHE A 210 -6.26 9.26 -8.67
N SER A 211 -6.63 10.54 -8.73
CA SER A 211 -6.82 11.24 -10.00
C SER A 211 -5.55 11.20 -10.86
N SER A 212 -4.37 11.31 -10.25
CA SER A 212 -3.09 11.29 -10.96
C SER A 212 -2.66 9.88 -11.35
N ILE A 213 -3.00 8.87 -10.55
CA ILE A 213 -2.81 7.46 -10.89
C ILE A 213 -3.66 7.12 -12.11
N ASP A 214 -4.93 7.55 -12.16
CA ASP A 214 -5.81 7.33 -13.31
C ASP A 214 -5.29 8.04 -14.57
N GLN A 215 -4.86 9.31 -14.45
CA GLN A 215 -4.24 10.04 -15.57
C GLN A 215 -2.96 9.38 -16.07
N ALA A 216 -2.10 8.91 -15.17
CA ALA A 216 -0.89 8.17 -15.54
C ALA A 216 -1.26 6.85 -16.22
N PHE A 217 -2.23 6.11 -15.70
CA PHE A 217 -2.67 4.83 -16.26
C PHE A 217 -3.28 4.97 -17.66
N GLN A 218 -3.97 6.07 -17.94
CA GLN A 218 -4.56 6.37 -19.25
C GLN A 218 -3.53 6.88 -20.27
N SER A 219 -2.35 7.31 -19.81
CA SER A 219 -1.29 7.79 -20.70
C SER A 219 -0.62 6.63 -21.46
N PRO A 220 -0.15 6.86 -22.71
CA PRO A 220 0.39 5.79 -23.55
C PRO A 220 1.69 5.16 -23.00
N ASN A 221 2.43 5.88 -22.17
CA ASN A 221 3.69 5.44 -21.58
C ASN A 221 3.58 5.11 -20.08
N TYR A 222 2.40 5.22 -19.48
CA TYR A 222 2.20 5.11 -18.03
C TYR A 222 2.93 6.18 -17.20
N TYR A 223 2.98 7.43 -17.69
CA TYR A 223 3.54 8.58 -16.98
C TYR A 223 2.53 9.72 -16.85
N LEU A 224 2.47 10.32 -15.66
CA LEU A 224 1.82 11.61 -15.44
C LEU A 224 2.67 12.72 -16.07
N SER A 225 2.18 13.31 -17.17
CA SER A 225 2.82 14.42 -17.88
C SER A 225 4.30 14.19 -18.21
N ASN A 226 4.68 12.93 -18.52
CA ASN A 226 6.07 12.52 -18.80
C ASN A 226 7.09 12.82 -17.67
N GLN A 227 6.62 12.97 -16.42
CA GLN A 227 7.48 13.32 -15.28
C GLN A 227 7.46 12.27 -14.18
N ILE A 228 6.29 11.73 -13.83
CA ILE A 228 6.13 10.78 -12.73
C ILE A 228 5.58 9.48 -13.30
N SER A 229 6.24 8.35 -13.08
CA SER A 229 5.73 7.06 -13.55
C SER A 229 4.51 6.65 -12.73
N LEU A 230 3.65 5.84 -13.33
CA LEU A 230 2.49 5.23 -12.67
C LEU A 230 2.93 4.51 -11.38
N PHE A 231 4.00 3.71 -11.44
CA PHE A 231 4.44 2.91 -10.30
C PHE A 231 5.12 3.72 -9.20
N THR A 232 5.70 4.88 -9.49
CA THR A 232 6.09 5.83 -8.45
C THR A 232 4.86 6.33 -7.67
N LEU A 233 3.74 6.61 -8.36
CA LEU A 233 2.49 7.01 -7.70
C LEU A 233 1.83 5.85 -6.95
N VAL A 234 1.82 4.64 -7.49
CA VAL A 234 1.25 3.45 -6.81
C VAL A 234 2.11 3.07 -5.60
N ASN A 235 3.44 3.17 -5.67
CA ASN A 235 4.29 2.94 -4.51
C ASN A 235 4.09 4.00 -3.41
N CYS A 236 3.87 5.27 -3.80
CA CYS A 236 3.45 6.30 -2.86
C CYS A 236 2.11 5.94 -2.20
N LEU A 237 1.12 5.52 -2.99
CA LEU A 237 -0.17 5.04 -2.48
C LEU A 237 0.02 3.91 -1.47
N LYS A 238 0.81 2.88 -1.81
CA LYS A 238 1.11 1.75 -0.93
C LYS A 238 1.56 2.23 0.45
N ASN A 239 2.54 3.13 0.50
CA ASN A 239 3.09 3.63 1.75
C ASN A 239 2.04 4.41 2.56
N LEU A 240 1.24 5.25 1.90
CA LEU A 240 0.20 6.05 2.55
C LEU A 240 -1.03 5.25 3.00
N CYS A 241 -1.30 4.11 2.36
CA CYS A 241 -2.40 3.22 2.74
C CYS A 241 -2.22 2.59 4.13
N THR A 242 -1.07 2.75 4.77
CA THR A 242 -0.87 2.36 6.19
C THR A 242 -1.68 3.24 7.15
N HIS A 243 -1.98 4.48 6.74
CA HIS A 243 -2.69 5.45 7.57
C HIS A 243 -4.22 5.30 7.51
N LYS A 244 -4.88 5.19 8.67
CA LYS A 244 -6.33 4.89 8.76
C LYS A 244 -7.23 5.92 8.07
N GLN A 245 -6.97 7.22 8.22
CA GLN A 245 -7.79 8.24 7.53
C GLN A 245 -7.60 8.21 6.01
N PHE A 246 -6.44 7.75 5.55
CA PHE A 246 -6.17 7.62 4.12
C PHE A 246 -7.02 6.47 3.56
N GLN A 247 -6.98 5.29 4.22
CA GLN A 247 -7.83 4.14 3.87
C GLN A 247 -9.33 4.49 3.84
N ILE A 248 -9.82 5.23 4.86
CA ILE A 248 -11.22 5.67 4.92
C ILE A 248 -11.58 6.54 3.71
N ARG A 249 -10.68 7.42 3.25
CA ARG A 249 -10.94 8.24 2.05
C ARG A 249 -10.96 7.41 0.78
N ILE A 250 -10.08 6.42 0.65
CA ILE A 250 -10.10 5.49 -0.49
C ILE A 250 -11.47 4.85 -0.61
N GLY A 251 -11.99 4.28 0.49
CA GLY A 251 -13.25 3.56 0.51
C GLY A 251 -14.52 4.43 0.37
N LYS A 252 -14.41 5.76 0.42
CA LYS A 252 -15.54 6.66 0.13
C LYS A 252 -15.93 6.67 -1.34
N GLN A 253 -15.02 6.32 -2.26
CA GLN A 253 -15.28 6.31 -3.69
C GLN A 253 -15.00 4.92 -4.26
N ASN A 254 -16.02 4.28 -4.82
CA ASN A 254 -15.90 2.93 -5.38
C ASN A 254 -14.90 2.87 -6.55
N GLU A 255 -14.77 3.97 -7.30
CA GLU A 255 -13.89 4.08 -8.47
C GLU A 255 -12.41 3.88 -8.11
N ASN A 256 -12.01 4.18 -6.87
CA ASN A 256 -10.63 4.02 -6.41
C ASN A 256 -10.19 2.56 -6.37
N ILE A 257 -11.01 1.68 -5.78
CA ILE A 257 -10.74 0.24 -5.74
C ILE A 257 -10.82 -0.35 -7.15
N GLU A 258 -11.81 0.09 -7.95
CA GLU A 258 -11.92 -0.34 -9.33
C GLU A 258 -10.67 0.00 -10.16
N LEU A 259 -10.12 1.21 -10.00
CA LEU A 259 -8.90 1.63 -10.67
C LEU A 259 -7.72 0.70 -10.33
N LEU A 260 -7.54 0.32 -9.06
CA LEU A 260 -6.47 -0.60 -8.65
C LEU A 260 -6.60 -1.98 -9.32
N PHE A 261 -7.82 -2.51 -9.42
CA PHE A 261 -8.05 -3.79 -10.11
C PHE A 261 -7.92 -3.69 -11.63
N ARG A 262 -8.25 -2.53 -12.24
CA ARG A 262 -7.99 -2.25 -13.66
C ARG A 262 -6.50 -2.25 -13.95
N ILE A 263 -5.71 -1.56 -13.12
CA ILE A 263 -4.24 -1.56 -13.22
C ILE A 263 -3.73 -2.99 -13.02
N LEU A 264 -4.13 -3.68 -11.94
CA LEU A 264 -3.70 -5.06 -11.68
C LEU A 264 -3.95 -5.96 -12.89
N ARG A 265 -5.12 -5.87 -13.52
CA ARG A 265 -5.47 -6.70 -14.69
C ARG A 265 -4.61 -6.37 -15.92
N GLN A 266 -4.26 -5.10 -16.13
CA GLN A 266 -3.40 -4.66 -17.22
C GLN A 266 -1.99 -5.26 -17.14
N PHE A 267 -1.43 -5.33 -15.92
CA PHE A 267 -0.05 -5.78 -15.71
C PHE A 267 0.06 -7.30 -15.45
N ASN A 268 -1.02 -7.97 -15.02
CA ASN A 268 -1.02 -9.40 -14.66
C ASN A 268 -0.62 -10.35 -15.81
N SER A 269 -0.81 -9.96 -17.07
CA SER A 269 -0.46 -10.83 -18.21
C SER A 269 1.04 -10.87 -18.53
N SER A 270 1.85 -9.96 -17.96
CA SER A 270 3.27 -9.87 -18.28
C SER A 270 4.14 -10.60 -17.26
N VAL A 271 5.02 -11.47 -17.75
CA VAL A 271 6.01 -12.17 -16.92
C VAL A 271 7.07 -11.20 -16.38
N GLU A 272 7.31 -10.10 -17.06
CA GLU A 272 8.35 -9.12 -16.69
C GLU A 272 7.89 -8.17 -15.58
N GLN A 273 6.58 -8.01 -15.36
CA GLN A 273 6.00 -6.97 -14.50
C GLN A 273 5.65 -7.47 -13.08
N GLN A 274 6.45 -8.38 -12.52
CA GLN A 274 6.14 -9.03 -11.24
C GLN A 274 6.25 -8.05 -10.06
N GLU A 275 7.21 -7.12 -10.10
CA GLU A 275 7.38 -6.11 -9.02
C GLU A 275 6.21 -5.13 -9.00
N GLU A 276 5.76 -4.70 -10.18
CA GLU A 276 4.59 -3.86 -10.38
C GLU A 276 3.32 -4.51 -9.80
N ILE A 277 3.09 -5.79 -10.11
CA ILE A 277 1.96 -6.57 -9.58
C ILE A 277 2.05 -6.63 -8.05
N GLN A 278 3.23 -6.89 -7.50
CA GLN A 278 3.44 -6.96 -6.06
C GLN A 278 3.07 -5.63 -5.37
N ILE A 279 3.52 -4.49 -5.89
CA ILE A 279 3.23 -3.16 -5.32
C ILE A 279 1.72 -2.86 -5.35
N ILE A 280 1.02 -3.23 -6.43
CA ILE A 280 -0.43 -3.07 -6.53
C ILE A 280 -1.15 -3.94 -5.49
N LEU A 281 -0.75 -5.21 -5.34
CA LEU A 281 -1.34 -6.11 -4.35
C LEU A 281 -1.08 -5.65 -2.92
N GLU A 282 0.13 -5.20 -2.59
CA GLU A 282 0.43 -4.62 -1.28
C GLU A 282 -0.49 -3.41 -0.98
N SER A 283 -0.72 -2.56 -1.98
CA SER A 283 -1.66 -1.44 -1.86
C SER A 283 -3.10 -1.90 -1.59
N ILE A 284 -3.58 -2.91 -2.32
CA ILE A 284 -4.91 -3.51 -2.14
C ILE A 284 -5.02 -4.20 -0.76
N TRP A 285 -3.94 -4.83 -0.30
CA TRP A 285 -3.87 -5.45 1.03
C TRP A 285 -4.07 -4.40 2.11
N PHE A 286 -3.31 -3.30 2.11
CA PHE A 286 -3.52 -2.23 3.08
C PHE A 286 -4.94 -1.65 3.02
N CYS A 287 -5.54 -1.54 1.83
CA CYS A 287 -6.94 -1.11 1.70
C CYS A 287 -7.92 -2.10 2.35
N SER A 288 -7.67 -3.41 2.30
CA SER A 288 -8.57 -4.45 2.82
C SER A 288 -8.71 -4.46 4.35
N PHE A 289 -7.88 -3.72 5.09
CA PHE A 289 -8.04 -3.50 6.53
C PHE A 289 -9.20 -2.55 6.86
N GLU A 290 -9.60 -1.71 5.91
CA GLU A 290 -10.73 -0.80 6.07
C GLU A 290 -12.01 -1.44 5.53
N TYR A 291 -13.10 -1.34 6.28
CA TYR A 291 -14.33 -2.07 6.00
C TYR A 291 -15.00 -1.68 4.68
N SER A 292 -15.10 -0.39 4.37
CA SER A 292 -15.74 0.06 3.13
C SER A 292 -14.97 -0.42 1.89
N CYS A 293 -13.64 -0.36 1.92
CA CYS A 293 -12.76 -0.97 0.93
C CYS A 293 -12.94 -2.49 0.85
N ALA A 294 -12.85 -3.20 1.98
CA ALA A 294 -13.00 -4.65 2.02
C ALA A 294 -14.36 -5.11 1.47
N LYS A 295 -15.43 -4.42 1.84
CA LYS A 295 -16.79 -4.68 1.34
C LYS A 295 -16.85 -4.52 -0.19
N GLN A 296 -16.27 -3.45 -0.74
CA GLN A 296 -16.22 -3.26 -2.20
C GLN A 296 -15.48 -4.41 -2.88
N ILE A 297 -14.30 -4.79 -2.36
CA ILE A 297 -13.48 -5.86 -2.94
C ILE A 297 -14.22 -7.20 -2.90
N HIS A 298 -14.79 -7.56 -1.75
CA HIS A 298 -15.46 -8.85 -1.58
C HIS A 298 -16.81 -8.96 -2.28
N SER A 299 -17.55 -7.85 -2.38
CA SER A 299 -18.84 -7.84 -3.09
C SER A 299 -18.72 -8.02 -4.61
N HIS A 300 -17.50 -7.94 -5.15
CA HIS A 300 -17.28 -8.04 -6.59
C HIS A 300 -16.56 -9.35 -6.96
N ASP A 301 -17.33 -10.34 -7.44
CA ASP A 301 -16.84 -11.69 -7.78
C ASP A 301 -15.60 -11.71 -8.67
N LYS A 302 -15.49 -10.77 -9.61
CA LYS A 302 -14.34 -10.67 -10.52
C LYS A 302 -13.05 -10.34 -9.80
N TYR A 303 -13.10 -9.49 -8.78
CA TYR A 303 -11.93 -9.12 -7.97
C TYR A 303 -11.49 -10.30 -7.12
N PHE A 304 -12.45 -10.96 -6.48
CA PHE A 304 -12.19 -12.16 -5.68
C PHE A 304 -11.58 -13.29 -6.53
N ALA A 305 -12.16 -13.59 -7.69
CA ALA A 305 -11.63 -14.62 -8.61
C ALA A 305 -10.21 -14.28 -9.09
N GLN A 306 -9.93 -13.01 -9.41
CA GLN A 306 -8.60 -12.57 -9.82
C GLN A 306 -7.56 -12.75 -8.69
N LEU A 307 -7.92 -12.47 -7.44
CA LEU A 307 -7.05 -12.70 -6.28
C LEU A 307 -6.80 -14.19 -6.03
N VAL A 308 -7.82 -15.04 -6.15
CA VAL A 308 -7.66 -16.51 -6.03
C VAL A 308 -6.72 -17.04 -7.12
N GLN A 309 -6.92 -16.62 -8.36
CA GLN A 309 -6.04 -17.00 -9.47
C GLN A 309 -4.58 -16.61 -9.18
N LEU A 310 -4.35 -15.36 -8.76
CA LEU A 310 -3.01 -14.89 -8.40
C LEU A 310 -2.39 -15.68 -7.22
N ALA A 311 -3.20 -16.04 -6.23
CA ALA A 311 -2.78 -16.81 -5.07
C ALA A 311 -2.34 -18.25 -5.41
N GLU A 312 -2.94 -18.86 -6.43
CA GLU A 312 -2.73 -20.27 -6.78
C GLU A 312 -1.75 -20.47 -7.94
N THR A 313 -1.80 -19.60 -8.96
CA THR A 313 -1.13 -19.87 -10.24
C THR A 313 0.06 -18.97 -10.54
N ASN A 314 0.26 -17.87 -9.80
CA ASN A 314 1.35 -16.93 -10.12
C ASN A 314 2.72 -17.57 -9.79
N PRO A 315 3.75 -17.47 -10.67
CA PRO A 315 5.05 -18.09 -10.43
C PRO A 315 5.85 -17.44 -9.28
N ASN A 316 5.54 -16.19 -8.90
CA ASN A 316 6.23 -15.47 -7.84
C ASN A 316 5.54 -15.71 -6.48
N GLU A 317 6.27 -16.32 -5.56
CA GLU A 317 5.78 -16.67 -4.23
C GLU A 317 5.35 -15.45 -3.42
N ARG A 318 6.00 -14.28 -3.60
CA ARG A 318 5.61 -13.03 -2.91
C ARG A 318 4.25 -12.54 -3.36
N ILE A 319 3.95 -12.65 -4.65
CA ILE A 319 2.65 -12.29 -5.23
C ILE A 319 1.57 -13.23 -4.70
N GLN A 320 1.86 -14.54 -4.67
CA GLN A 320 0.93 -15.51 -4.07
C GLN A 320 0.63 -15.17 -2.61
N GLN A 321 1.66 -14.86 -1.82
CA GLN A 321 1.52 -14.50 -0.41
C GLN A 321 0.72 -13.22 -0.22
N ALA A 322 0.98 -12.18 -1.01
CA ALA A 322 0.21 -10.94 -0.98
C ALA A 322 -1.27 -11.19 -1.31
N ALA A 323 -1.56 -11.96 -2.36
CA ALA A 323 -2.93 -12.31 -2.74
C ALA A 323 -3.65 -13.15 -1.66
N LYS A 324 -2.97 -14.14 -1.07
CA LYS A 324 -3.48 -14.92 0.07
C LYS A 324 -3.73 -14.04 1.29
N GLY A 325 -2.83 -13.09 1.56
CA GLY A 325 -2.94 -12.10 2.64
C GLY A 325 -4.18 -11.23 2.47
N ILE A 326 -4.45 -10.72 1.26
CA ILE A 326 -5.68 -9.97 0.96
C ILE A 326 -6.91 -10.84 1.20
N LEU A 327 -6.97 -12.06 0.64
CA LEU A 327 -8.12 -12.95 0.80
C LEU A 327 -8.40 -13.28 2.27
N TRP A 328 -7.34 -13.52 3.05
CA TRP A 328 -7.43 -13.72 4.49
C TRP A 328 -7.95 -12.46 5.20
N GLN A 329 -7.39 -11.29 4.88
CA GLN A 329 -7.76 -10.03 5.50
C GLN A 329 -9.21 -9.65 5.19
N LEU A 330 -9.69 -9.86 3.97
CA LEU A 330 -11.10 -9.64 3.60
C LEU A 330 -12.04 -10.46 4.47
N LYS A 331 -11.72 -11.75 4.70
CA LYS A 331 -12.51 -12.60 5.59
C LYS A 331 -12.56 -12.03 7.01
N GLN A 332 -11.43 -11.57 7.55
CA GLN A 332 -11.39 -10.96 8.88
C GLN A 332 -12.22 -9.69 8.94
N THR A 333 -11.96 -8.74 8.04
CA THR A 333 -12.61 -7.41 8.05
C THR A 333 -14.13 -7.52 7.86
N ILE A 334 -14.61 -8.47 7.05
CA ILE A 334 -16.04 -8.63 6.74
C ILE A 334 -16.77 -9.46 7.78
N SER A 335 -16.07 -10.41 8.42
CA SER A 335 -16.63 -11.19 9.53
C SER A 335 -16.87 -10.32 10.78
N ILE A 336 -16.31 -9.11 10.83
CA ILE A 336 -16.65 -8.09 11.82
C ILE A 336 -17.97 -7.42 11.39
N PRO A 337 -19.08 -7.59 12.12
CA PRO A 337 -20.32 -6.90 11.80
C PRO A 337 -20.15 -5.41 12.10
N ASN A 338 -20.06 -4.58 11.07
CA ASN A 338 -20.16 -3.13 11.23
C ASN A 338 -21.61 -2.75 11.56
N ALA A 339 -21.85 -2.40 12.83
CA ALA A 339 -22.88 -1.42 13.16
C ALA A 339 -22.36 -0.02 12.80
N PRO A 340 -23.23 0.90 12.33
CA PRO A 340 -22.85 2.26 12.01
C PRO A 340 -22.37 3.03 13.25
N SER A 341 -21.41 3.91 13.02
CA SER A 341 -20.79 4.84 13.96
C SER A 341 -21.74 5.46 15.00
N THR A 342 -21.62 5.03 16.25
CA THR A 342 -21.82 5.86 17.45
C THR A 342 -20.93 5.31 18.58
N PRO A 343 -20.30 6.16 19.40
CA PRO A 343 -19.37 5.70 20.43
C PRO A 343 -20.16 5.32 21.68
N VAL A 344 -20.33 4.03 21.96
CA VAL A 344 -20.86 3.59 23.27
C VAL A 344 -20.12 2.32 23.74
N THR A 345 -19.21 2.57 24.68
CA THR A 345 -18.74 1.72 25.80
C THR A 345 -18.54 0.21 25.59
N THR A 346 -17.27 -0.17 25.74
CA THR A 346 -16.74 -1.45 26.22
C THR A 346 -17.68 -2.30 27.08
N GLU A 347 -18.19 -3.42 26.53
CA GLU A 347 -18.42 -4.67 27.25
C GLU A 347 -18.17 -5.87 26.31
N SER A 348 -17.65 -6.97 26.87
CA SER A 348 -17.06 -8.11 26.17
C SER A 348 -18.02 -8.85 25.24
N SER A 349 -17.69 -8.96 23.95
CA SER A 349 -18.56 -9.58 22.97
C SER A 349 -18.33 -11.09 22.84
N GLN A 350 -19.13 -11.90 23.53
CA GLN A 350 -19.15 -13.35 23.32
C GLN A 350 -20.22 -13.74 22.29
N HIS A 351 -19.91 -14.65 21.35
CA HIS A 351 -20.84 -15.19 20.34
C HIS A 351 -21.20 -16.65 20.58
N ILE A 352 -22.20 -17.15 19.86
CA ILE A 352 -22.62 -18.57 19.82
C ILE A 352 -22.07 -19.19 18.54
N MET A 353 -21.19 -20.18 18.65
CA MET A 353 -20.67 -20.90 17.49
C MET A 353 -21.54 -22.12 17.20
N LEU A 354 -21.92 -22.32 15.93
CA LEU A 354 -22.57 -23.55 15.48
C LEU A 354 -21.56 -24.37 14.68
N SER A 355 -21.14 -25.51 15.23
CA SER A 355 -20.31 -26.49 14.52
C SER A 355 -21.23 -27.51 13.85
N TYR A 356 -21.12 -27.64 12.54
CA TYR A 356 -21.99 -28.48 11.73
C TYR A 356 -21.28 -29.02 10.50
N ASN A 357 -21.86 -30.05 9.88
CA ASN A 357 -21.42 -30.56 8.59
C ASN A 357 -22.22 -29.89 7.46
N HIS A 358 -21.59 -29.62 6.31
CA HIS A 358 -22.23 -28.98 5.16
C HIS A 358 -23.53 -29.62 4.69
N ASP A 359 -23.72 -30.94 4.88
CA ASP A 359 -24.99 -31.59 4.54
C ASP A 359 -26.18 -31.17 5.41
N SER A 360 -25.92 -30.61 6.59
CA SER A 360 -26.95 -30.09 7.51
C SER A 360 -27.15 -28.57 7.40
N LYS A 361 -26.32 -27.88 6.60
CA LYS A 361 -26.81 -26.89 5.64
C LYS A 361 -27.95 -25.97 6.08
N ASP A 362 -29.04 -26.21 5.39
CA ASP A 362 -30.28 -25.46 5.39
C ASP A 362 -30.92 -25.40 6.78
N LEU A 363 -30.85 -26.50 7.54
CA LEU A 363 -31.44 -26.56 8.87
C LEU A 363 -30.64 -25.74 9.88
N VAL A 364 -29.30 -25.77 9.79
CA VAL A 364 -28.41 -24.98 10.64
C VAL A 364 -28.52 -23.50 10.32
N ASN A 365 -28.61 -23.13 9.04
CA ASN A 365 -28.92 -21.77 8.61
C ASN A 365 -30.24 -21.26 9.20
N LYS A 366 -31.28 -22.10 9.19
CA LYS A 366 -32.57 -21.75 9.80
C LYS A 366 -32.46 -21.51 11.30
N ILE A 367 -31.76 -22.38 12.04
CA ILE A 367 -31.53 -22.21 13.49
C ILE A 367 -30.78 -20.89 13.74
N CYS A 368 -29.75 -20.62 12.95
CA CYS A 368 -28.93 -19.42 13.07
C CYS A 368 -29.72 -18.14 12.83
N GLN A 369 -30.55 -18.09 11.78
CA GLN A 369 -31.43 -16.95 11.51
C GLN A 369 -32.38 -16.69 12.68
N TYR A 370 -32.95 -17.74 13.28
CA TYR A 370 -33.81 -17.59 14.45
C TYR A 370 -33.05 -17.04 15.67
N LEU A 371 -31.84 -17.55 15.94
CA LEU A 371 -30.97 -17.05 17.02
C LEU A 371 -30.61 -15.57 16.81
N GLN A 372 -30.25 -15.19 15.59
CA GLN A 372 -29.97 -13.79 15.24
C GLN A 372 -31.19 -12.89 15.43
N ASN A 373 -32.37 -13.35 14.99
CA ASN A 373 -33.64 -12.62 15.18
C ASN A 373 -34.02 -12.49 16.66
N SER A 374 -33.54 -13.40 17.53
CA SER A 374 -33.70 -13.33 18.99
C SER A 374 -32.59 -12.52 19.69
N GLY A 375 -31.70 -11.85 18.93
CA GLY A 375 -30.67 -10.97 19.46
C GLY A 375 -29.35 -11.66 19.83
N TYR A 376 -29.18 -12.94 19.52
CA TYR A 376 -27.91 -13.64 19.75
C TYR A 376 -26.93 -13.39 18.60
N ARG A 377 -25.68 -13.05 18.94
CA ARG A 377 -24.58 -13.08 17.97
C ARG A 377 -24.21 -14.52 17.69
N THR A 378 -24.36 -14.97 16.45
CA THR A 378 -23.99 -16.31 16.01
C THR A 378 -22.78 -16.28 15.08
N TRP A 379 -22.01 -17.35 15.08
CA TRP A 379 -20.91 -17.59 14.15
C TRP A 379 -21.10 -18.96 13.49
N MET A 380 -20.98 -19.00 12.17
CA MET A 380 -21.05 -20.22 11.35
C MET A 380 -20.10 -20.11 10.17
N ASP A 381 -19.57 -21.25 9.75
CA ASP A 381 -18.92 -21.40 8.47
C ASP A 381 -19.96 -21.23 7.34
N ILE A 382 -19.87 -20.18 6.52
CA ILE A 382 -20.76 -19.95 5.37
C ILE A 382 -19.91 -20.00 4.08
N ASP A 383 -20.09 -21.10 3.36
CA ASP A 383 -19.68 -21.50 1.99
C ASP A 383 -18.36 -20.99 1.40
N ASN A 384 -17.54 -21.98 1.04
CA ASN A 384 -16.22 -21.96 0.41
C ASN A 384 -15.03 -21.64 1.33
N MET A 385 -14.95 -22.40 2.44
CA MET A 385 -13.70 -22.63 3.18
C MET A 385 -12.81 -23.70 2.54
N HIS A 386 -12.46 -23.56 1.25
CA HIS A 386 -11.23 -24.18 0.74
C HIS A 386 -10.05 -23.34 1.27
N GLY A 387 -9.57 -23.68 2.47
CA GLY A 387 -8.37 -23.07 3.06
C GLY A 387 -8.59 -22.11 4.23
N SER A 388 -9.55 -22.36 5.12
CA SER A 388 -9.47 -21.75 6.46
C SER A 388 -8.32 -22.39 7.23
N THR A 389 -7.32 -21.58 7.59
CA THR A 389 -6.27 -21.98 8.52
C THR A 389 -6.89 -22.36 9.87
N LEU A 390 -6.37 -23.43 10.48
CA LEU A 390 -6.75 -23.93 11.81
C LEU A 390 -6.89 -22.81 12.87
N ASP A 391 -6.14 -21.72 12.72
CA ASP A 391 -6.14 -20.55 13.61
C ASP A 391 -7.47 -19.76 13.61
N CYS A 392 -8.17 -19.67 12.48
CA CYS A 392 -9.46 -18.95 12.43
C CYS A 392 -10.58 -19.75 13.13
N MET A 393 -10.58 -21.07 12.92
CA MET A 393 -11.46 -22.00 13.63
C MET A 393 -11.14 -21.98 15.13
N ALA A 394 -9.85 -21.95 15.49
CA ALA A 394 -9.43 -21.85 16.88
C ALA A 394 -9.91 -20.56 17.54
N HIS A 395 -9.72 -19.41 16.90
CA HIS A 395 -10.14 -18.13 17.45
C HIS A 395 -11.67 -18.03 17.64
N ALA A 396 -12.46 -18.56 16.69
CA ALA A 396 -13.92 -18.62 16.82
C ALA A 396 -14.36 -19.44 18.02
N ILE A 397 -13.69 -20.55 18.31
CA ILE A 397 -13.93 -21.41 19.48
C ILE A 397 -13.51 -20.71 20.77
N GLU A 398 -12.35 -20.06 20.79
CA GLU A 398 -11.83 -19.33 21.96
C GLU A 398 -12.73 -18.18 22.41
N GLN A 399 -13.35 -17.47 21.47
CA GLN A 399 -14.22 -16.33 21.75
C GLN A 399 -15.71 -16.70 21.90
N ALA A 400 -16.07 -17.95 21.63
CA ALA A 400 -17.45 -18.43 21.82
C ALA A 400 -17.82 -18.51 23.31
N SER A 401 -19.05 -18.06 23.63
CA SER A 401 -19.73 -18.29 24.91
C SER A 401 -20.23 -19.74 25.02
N VAL A 402 -20.81 -20.25 23.94
CA VAL A 402 -21.38 -21.59 23.86
C VAL A 402 -21.18 -22.12 22.43
N ILE A 403 -20.95 -23.42 22.34
CA ILE A 403 -20.73 -24.13 21.08
C ILE A 403 -21.87 -25.12 20.89
N ILE A 404 -22.68 -24.90 19.86
CA ILE A 404 -23.76 -25.78 19.46
C ILE A 404 -23.18 -26.83 18.50
N VAL A 405 -23.16 -28.08 18.95
CA VAL A 405 -22.67 -29.21 18.14
C VAL A 405 -23.85 -29.86 17.43
N CYS A 406 -23.92 -29.67 16.12
CA CYS A 406 -24.99 -30.15 15.26
C CYS A 406 -24.70 -31.57 14.77
N MET A 407 -25.17 -32.56 15.52
CA MET A 407 -24.85 -33.97 15.36
C MET A 407 -25.56 -34.62 14.17
N SER A 408 -24.77 -35.33 13.39
CA SER A 408 -25.18 -36.27 12.33
C SER A 408 -24.07 -37.32 12.11
N GLU A 409 -24.35 -38.38 11.36
CA GLU A 409 -23.34 -39.37 10.97
C GLU A 409 -22.19 -38.70 10.20
N LYS A 410 -22.53 -37.79 9.28
CA LYS A 410 -21.54 -37.07 8.48
C LYS A 410 -20.73 -36.05 9.30
N TYR A 411 -21.32 -35.48 10.35
CA TYR A 411 -20.59 -34.66 11.31
C TYR A 411 -19.50 -35.48 12.01
N LYS A 412 -19.83 -36.69 12.48
CA LYS A 412 -18.86 -37.60 13.12
C LYS A 412 -17.71 -38.00 12.19
N GLN A 413 -17.98 -38.12 10.90
CA GLN A 413 -16.99 -38.54 9.90
C GLN A 413 -16.11 -37.39 9.37
N SER A 414 -16.43 -36.13 9.71
CA SER A 414 -15.69 -34.95 9.23
C SER A 414 -14.46 -34.65 10.13
N PRO A 415 -13.22 -34.71 9.60
CA PRO A 415 -12.02 -34.39 10.37
C PRO A 415 -12.00 -32.95 10.92
N ASN A 416 -12.57 -32.01 10.18
CA ASN A 416 -12.67 -30.62 10.60
C ASN A 416 -13.62 -30.47 11.78
N CYS A 417 -14.82 -31.06 11.70
CA CYS A 417 -15.79 -31.06 12.80
C CYS A 417 -15.25 -31.77 14.05
N GLN A 418 -14.47 -32.85 13.86
CA GLN A 418 -13.80 -33.54 14.96
C GLN A 418 -12.79 -32.62 15.64
N SER A 419 -11.93 -31.95 14.86
CA SER A 419 -10.90 -31.04 15.40
C SER A 419 -11.50 -29.87 16.18
N GLU A 420 -12.59 -29.27 15.67
CA GLU A 420 -13.32 -28.20 16.35
C GLU A 420 -13.92 -28.68 17.68
N ALA A 421 -14.58 -29.83 17.69
CA ALA A 421 -15.20 -30.39 18.89
C ALA A 421 -14.16 -30.77 19.96
N GLU A 422 -13.05 -31.39 19.56
CA GLU A 422 -11.95 -31.74 20.46
C GLU A 422 -11.30 -30.49 21.07
N TYR A 423 -11.14 -29.43 20.27
CA TYR A 423 -10.57 -28.18 20.75
C TYR A 423 -11.51 -27.44 21.72
N ALA A 424 -12.80 -27.35 21.38
CA ALA A 424 -13.84 -26.84 22.26
C ALA A 424 -13.88 -27.58 23.60
N TYR A 425 -13.78 -28.91 23.56
CA TYR A 425 -13.73 -29.76 24.74
C TYR A 425 -12.47 -29.51 25.58
N ARG A 426 -11.30 -29.38 24.93
CA ARG A 426 -10.03 -29.05 25.60
C ARG A 426 -10.07 -27.70 26.32
N LEU A 427 -10.70 -26.70 25.71
CA LEU A 427 -10.90 -25.37 26.29
C LEU A 427 -12.04 -25.32 27.32
N LYS A 428 -12.70 -26.46 27.60
CA LYS A 428 -13.85 -26.57 28.51
C LYS A 428 -14.99 -25.61 28.18
N LYS A 429 -15.20 -25.34 26.88
CA LYS A 429 -16.29 -24.49 26.43
C LYS A 429 -17.64 -25.17 26.71
N PRO A 430 -18.70 -24.40 27.04
CA PRO A 430 -20.05 -24.94 27.10
C PRO A 430 -20.46 -25.52 25.75
N ILE A 431 -20.57 -26.85 25.68
CA ILE A 431 -21.05 -27.57 24.49
C ILE A 431 -22.52 -27.92 24.66
N LEU A 432 -23.35 -27.51 23.70
CA LEU A 432 -24.79 -27.81 23.63
C LEU A 432 -25.07 -28.75 22.44
N PRO A 433 -25.37 -30.04 22.69
CA PRO A 433 -25.59 -31.00 21.62
C PRO A 433 -26.99 -30.85 20.97
N VAL A 434 -27.03 -30.82 19.64
CA VAL A 434 -28.27 -30.76 18.86
C VAL A 434 -28.30 -31.89 17.84
N LEU A 435 -29.36 -32.67 17.79
CA LEU A 435 -29.50 -33.80 16.85
C LEU A 435 -30.24 -33.34 15.59
N LEU A 436 -29.58 -33.45 14.43
CA LEU A 436 -30.14 -33.07 13.13
C LEU A 436 -30.43 -34.27 12.21
N GLN A 437 -29.98 -35.47 12.57
CA GLN A 437 -30.24 -36.70 11.82
C GLN A 437 -31.09 -37.68 12.61
N SER A 438 -32.22 -38.11 12.01
CA SER A 438 -33.14 -39.04 12.67
C SER A 438 -32.47 -40.38 12.95
N LYS A 439 -32.75 -40.96 14.12
CA LYS A 439 -32.22 -42.26 14.60
C LYS A 439 -30.69 -42.32 14.76
N TYR A 440 -29.98 -41.22 14.58
CA TYR A 440 -28.55 -41.16 14.86
C TYR A 440 -28.30 -41.17 16.37
N LYS A 441 -27.26 -41.90 16.80
CA LYS A 441 -26.80 -41.95 18.19
C LYS A 441 -25.30 -41.67 18.20
N PRO A 442 -24.82 -40.65 18.93
CA PRO A 442 -23.39 -40.36 19.00
C PRO A 442 -22.64 -41.50 19.70
N ASP A 443 -21.51 -41.88 19.14
CA ASP A 443 -20.62 -42.94 19.60
C ASP A 443 -19.15 -42.56 19.35
N GLY A 444 -18.20 -43.37 19.83
CA GLY A 444 -16.76 -43.11 19.67
C GLY A 444 -16.32 -41.76 20.27
N TRP A 445 -15.51 -41.01 19.51
CA TRP A 445 -14.95 -39.72 19.95
C TRP A 445 -16.04 -38.71 20.31
N LEU A 446 -17.12 -38.66 19.52
CA LEU A 446 -18.22 -37.72 19.74
C LEU A 446 -19.00 -38.11 20.99
N GLY A 447 -19.23 -39.41 21.22
CA GLY A 447 -19.84 -39.90 22.46
C GLY A 447 -19.05 -39.50 23.72
N ILE A 448 -17.71 -39.54 23.65
CA ILE A 448 -16.83 -39.14 24.75
C ILE A 448 -16.95 -37.64 25.05
N ILE A 449 -16.93 -36.78 24.03
CA ILE A 449 -17.02 -35.32 24.19
C ILE A 449 -18.36 -34.89 24.78
N LEU A 450 -19.45 -35.54 24.37
CA LEU A 450 -20.80 -35.19 24.82
C LEU A 450 -21.13 -35.78 26.19
N GLY A 451 -20.55 -36.93 26.56
CA GLY A 451 -20.73 -37.56 27.86
C GLY A 451 -22.21 -37.85 28.18
N THR A 452 -22.67 -37.39 29.35
CA THR A 452 -24.07 -37.55 29.81
C THR A 452 -24.97 -36.37 29.42
N LYS A 453 -24.52 -35.45 28.56
CA LYS A 453 -25.30 -34.27 28.19
C LYS A 453 -26.57 -34.67 27.44
N LEU A 454 -27.68 -34.04 27.81
CA LEU A 454 -28.93 -34.12 27.06
C LEU A 454 -28.78 -33.35 25.74
N TYR A 455 -29.40 -33.86 24.69
CA TYR A 455 -29.42 -33.22 23.37
C TYR A 455 -30.82 -32.79 22.98
N ILE A 456 -30.91 -31.76 22.15
CA ILE A 456 -32.18 -31.28 21.60
C ILE A 456 -32.38 -31.91 20.23
N ASP A 457 -33.48 -32.63 20.07
CA ASP A 457 -33.78 -33.38 18.85
C ASP A 457 -34.64 -32.55 17.89
N PHE A 458 -33.99 -31.96 16.87
CA PHE A 458 -34.68 -31.22 15.81
C PHE A 458 -35.28 -32.12 14.73
N THR A 459 -35.15 -33.45 14.85
CA THR A 459 -35.73 -34.43 13.92
C THR A 459 -37.14 -34.86 14.34
N LYS A 460 -37.59 -34.47 15.53
CA LYS A 460 -38.89 -34.79 16.12
C LYS A 460 -39.60 -33.52 16.59
N ASN A 461 -40.93 -33.49 16.53
CA ASN A 461 -41.79 -32.35 16.91
C ASN A 461 -41.65 -31.11 15.99
N ASP A 462 -42.40 -30.05 16.29
CA ASP A 462 -42.34 -28.77 15.59
C ASP A 462 -41.05 -28.00 15.90
N PHE A 463 -40.54 -27.28 14.90
CA PHE A 463 -39.28 -26.53 14.97
C PHE A 463 -39.30 -25.48 16.10
N ASP A 464 -40.42 -24.78 16.29
CA ASP A 464 -40.53 -23.68 17.25
C ASP A 464 -40.44 -24.16 18.71
N SER A 465 -41.03 -25.32 19.03
CA SER A 465 -40.92 -25.96 20.34
C SER A 465 -39.49 -26.36 20.67
N ASN A 466 -38.76 -26.93 19.70
CA ASN A 466 -37.35 -27.30 19.89
C ASN A 466 -36.44 -26.08 19.96
N TYR A 467 -36.73 -25.04 19.19
CA TYR A 467 -36.02 -23.76 19.28
C TYR A 467 -36.18 -23.10 20.66
N LYS A 468 -37.39 -23.11 21.24
CA LYS A 468 -37.60 -22.62 22.61
C LYS A 468 -36.78 -23.38 23.65
N LYS A 469 -36.63 -24.71 23.49
CA LYS A 469 -35.74 -25.51 24.35
C LYS A 469 -34.28 -25.10 24.17
N LEU A 470 -33.85 -24.86 22.92
CA LEU A 470 -32.48 -24.44 22.59
C LEU A 470 -32.13 -23.11 23.27
N VAL A 471 -33.01 -22.12 23.17
CA VAL A 471 -32.84 -20.81 23.83
C VAL A 471 -32.74 -20.95 25.34
N LYS A 472 -33.61 -21.77 25.95
CA LYS A 472 -33.58 -22.02 27.40
C LYS A 472 -32.24 -22.62 27.87
N GLU A 473 -31.69 -23.57 27.12
CA GLU A 473 -30.38 -24.17 27.43
C GLU A 473 -29.23 -23.18 27.22
N ILE A 474 -29.28 -22.34 26.17
CA ILE A 474 -28.30 -21.27 25.96
C ILE A 474 -28.29 -20.29 27.13
N GLU A 475 -29.46 -19.87 27.62
CA GLU A 475 -29.57 -18.98 28.78
C GLU A 475 -29.06 -19.66 30.06
N ALA A 476 -29.33 -20.96 30.24
CA ALA A 476 -28.82 -21.72 31.38
C ALA A 476 -27.29 -21.82 31.38
N THR A 477 -26.64 -21.78 30.22
CA THR A 477 -25.16 -21.78 30.12
C THR A 477 -24.48 -20.45 30.42
N LYS A 478 -25.23 -19.34 30.56
CA LYS A 478 -24.69 -18.01 30.87
C LYS A 478 -24.60 -17.72 32.38
N ASN A 479 -25.28 -18.50 33.21
CA ASN A 479 -25.23 -18.43 34.68
C ASN A 479 -24.23 -19.46 35.22
#